data_AF-X0VP11-F1
#
_entry.id   AF-X0VP11-F1
#
_cell.length_a   1.000
_cell.length_b   1.000
_cell.length_c   1.000
_cell.angle_alpha   90.00
_cell.angle_beta   90.00
_cell.angle_gamma   90.00
#
_symmetry.space_group_name_H-M   'P 1'
#
loop_
_entity.id
_entity.type
_entity.pdbx_description
1 polymer ?
#
loop_
_entity_poly.entity_id
_entity_poly.type
_entity_poly.pdbx_seq_one_letter_code
_entity_poly.pdbx_strand_id
1 'polypeptide(L)'
;PYGGVKEFIYAHDDEVIVEGPAETGKTLGACWKIHTQASKYPNARIALIRKQQTDIYGSVWETLKKVIEGLPIRIYGGEKPERLMYPNGSTIYIGGMDKASKVLSSERDIIYFNQVEEGSLKDWEYLTTRVTGRGSVMPYTQLIGDCNPDHPQHWIKTRAKAGHLRLIPTTHYDNPTLFDRDGNITDQGIRTMAVLNRLSGSRRLRLKDGIWGAPEGAIYDVYDDDKHKVEAFEIPLSWPRAAGVDPLGVYTAVV
;
A
#
# COMPACT_ATOMS: atom_id res chain seq x y z
N PRO A 1 11.03 -7.59 -14.88
CA PRO A 1 9.67 -7.34 -14.35
C PRO A 1 8.63 -7.82 -15.37
N TYR A 2 7.45 -8.25 -14.91
CA TYR A 2 6.37 -8.79 -15.75
C TYR A 2 5.04 -8.06 -15.45
N GLY A 3 4.07 -8.19 -16.36
CA GLY A 3 2.70 -7.68 -16.19
C GLY A 3 2.59 -6.24 -15.71
N GLY A 4 1.65 -5.99 -14.79
CA GLY A 4 1.41 -4.65 -14.24
C GLY A 4 2.61 -4.07 -13.50
N VAL A 5 3.45 -4.90 -12.87
CA VAL A 5 4.68 -4.43 -12.22
C VAL A 5 5.67 -3.86 -13.23
N LYS A 6 5.76 -4.47 -14.43
CA LYS A 6 6.57 -3.93 -15.54
C LYS A 6 6.03 -2.57 -15.97
N GLU A 7 4.72 -2.47 -16.20
CA GLU A 7 4.08 -1.21 -16.59
C GLU A 7 4.34 -0.11 -15.55
N PHE A 8 4.17 -0.42 -14.26
CA PHE A 8 4.43 0.49 -13.15
C PHE A 8 5.87 1.02 -13.11
N ILE A 9 6.87 0.15 -13.32
CA ILE A 9 8.28 0.54 -13.33
C ILE A 9 8.56 1.57 -14.44
N TYR A 10 7.94 1.40 -15.61
CA TYR A 10 8.16 2.28 -16.78
C TYR A 10 7.18 3.47 -16.86
N ALA A 11 6.18 3.55 -15.99
CA ALA A 11 5.23 4.66 -15.97
C ALA A 11 5.89 5.98 -15.52
N HIS A 12 5.55 7.08 -16.18
CA HIS A 12 6.05 8.43 -15.90
C HIS A 12 4.95 9.42 -15.50
N ASP A 13 3.70 8.97 -15.34
CA ASP A 13 2.60 9.81 -14.88
C ASP A 13 2.88 10.38 -13.48
N ASP A 14 2.34 11.56 -13.17
CA ASP A 14 2.62 12.26 -11.91
C ASP A 14 2.18 11.46 -10.68
N GLU A 15 1.07 10.74 -10.79
CA GLU A 15 0.51 9.89 -9.73
C GLU A 15 0.29 8.47 -10.26
N VAL A 16 0.98 7.50 -9.65
CA VAL A 16 0.87 6.09 -10.08
C VAL A 16 0.82 5.16 -8.88
N ILE A 17 -0.21 4.32 -8.81
CA ILE A 17 -0.27 3.23 -7.83
C ILE A 17 -0.32 1.90 -8.57
N VAL A 18 0.54 0.96 -8.14
CA VAL A 18 0.41 -0.44 -8.52
C VAL A 18 -0.44 -1.16 -7.48
N GLU A 19 -1.51 -1.83 -7.92
CA GLU A 19 -2.47 -2.49 -7.05
C GLU A 19 -2.62 -3.97 -7.38
N GLY A 20 -3.18 -4.74 -6.46
CA GLY A 20 -3.49 -6.16 -6.67
C GLY A 20 -3.37 -6.98 -5.40
N PRO A 21 -3.58 -8.31 -5.47
CA PRO A 21 -3.54 -9.19 -4.30
C PRO A 21 -2.14 -9.28 -3.67
N ALA A 22 -2.04 -9.98 -2.54
CA ALA A 22 -0.75 -10.28 -1.93
C ALA A 22 0.15 -11.05 -2.90
N GLU A 23 1.47 -11.01 -2.68
CA GLU A 23 2.42 -11.85 -3.43
C GLU A 23 2.45 -11.64 -4.96
N THR A 24 2.06 -10.45 -5.47
CA THR A 24 2.18 -10.11 -6.91
C THR A 24 3.45 -9.33 -7.28
N GLY A 25 4.36 -9.12 -6.32
CA GLY A 25 5.66 -8.48 -6.57
C GLY A 25 5.65 -6.94 -6.57
N LYS A 26 4.55 -6.29 -6.16
CA LYS A 26 4.38 -4.82 -6.16
C LYS A 26 5.49 -4.08 -5.43
N THR A 27 5.71 -4.41 -4.15
CA THR A 27 6.70 -3.73 -3.30
C THR A 27 8.12 -3.93 -3.82
N LEU A 28 8.44 -5.13 -4.33
CA LEU A 28 9.73 -5.38 -4.96
C LEU A 28 9.91 -4.51 -6.22
N GLY A 29 8.87 -4.41 -7.06
CA GLY A 29 8.87 -3.53 -8.22
C GLY A 29 9.06 -2.06 -7.88
N ALA A 30 8.40 -1.58 -6.83
CA ALA A 30 8.56 -0.22 -6.34
C ALA A 30 9.96 0.06 -5.78
N CYS A 31 10.53 -0.86 -5.00
CA CYS A 31 11.92 -0.78 -4.55
C CYS A 31 12.90 -0.73 -5.73
N TRP A 32 12.71 -1.57 -6.75
CA TRP A 32 13.52 -1.53 -7.98
C TRP A 32 13.37 -0.20 -8.73
N LYS A 33 12.15 0.35 -8.82
CA LYS A 33 11.92 1.65 -9.45
C LYS A 33 12.71 2.74 -8.74
N ILE A 34 12.51 2.93 -7.43
CA ILE A 34 13.22 3.99 -6.70
C ILE A 34 14.75 3.80 -6.73
N HIS A 35 15.23 2.56 -6.65
CA HIS A 35 16.66 2.26 -6.75
C HIS A 35 17.23 2.62 -8.13
N THR A 36 16.54 2.22 -9.20
CA THR A 36 16.98 2.49 -10.58
C THR A 36 17.04 3.99 -10.83
N GLN A 37 16.06 4.73 -10.31
CA GLN A 37 15.99 6.19 -10.47
C GLN A 37 17.11 6.90 -9.70
N ALA A 38 17.36 6.49 -8.45
CA ALA A 38 18.47 7.02 -7.65
C ALA A 38 19.83 6.75 -8.30
N SER A 39 20.01 5.57 -8.91
CA SER A 39 21.24 5.20 -9.63
C SER A 39 21.41 5.94 -10.96
N LYS A 40 20.31 6.14 -11.70
CA LYS A 40 20.33 6.72 -13.05
C LYS A 40 20.55 8.23 -13.06
N TYR A 41 19.91 8.96 -12.14
CA TYR A 41 19.94 10.42 -12.13
C TYR A 41 20.78 10.92 -10.96
N PRO A 42 21.94 11.58 -11.21
CA PRO A 42 22.78 12.12 -10.15
C PRO A 42 22.05 13.14 -9.28
N ASN A 43 22.33 13.12 -7.98
CA ASN A 43 21.73 14.00 -6.96
C ASN A 43 20.20 13.89 -6.81
N ALA A 44 19.58 12.80 -7.29
CA ALA A 44 18.14 12.58 -7.13
C ALA A 44 17.75 12.46 -5.65
N ARG A 45 16.63 13.09 -5.27
CA ARG A 45 16.09 13.11 -3.91
C ARG A 45 14.78 12.36 -3.88
N ILE A 46 14.82 11.16 -3.33
CA ILE A 46 13.67 10.25 -3.27
C ILE A 46 13.24 10.07 -1.82
N ALA A 47 11.95 9.90 -1.55
CA ALA A 47 11.48 9.48 -0.23
C ALA A 47 10.74 8.14 -0.30
N LEU A 48 11.04 7.23 0.62
CA LEU A 48 10.27 6.03 0.93
C LEU A 48 9.44 6.29 2.20
N ILE A 49 8.12 6.21 2.07
CA ILE A 49 7.15 6.56 3.08
C ILE A 49 6.19 5.39 3.37
N ARG A 50 5.78 5.25 4.63
CA ARG A 50 4.59 4.48 5.05
C ARG A 50 3.72 5.33 5.97
N LYS A 51 2.53 4.82 6.35
CA LYS A 51 1.67 5.51 7.31
C LYS A 51 2.36 5.73 8.65
N GLN A 52 2.95 4.68 9.22
CA GLN A 52 3.82 4.78 10.39
C GLN A 52 5.26 4.40 10.00
N GLN A 53 6.24 5.18 10.45
CA GLN A 53 7.64 4.91 10.13
C GLN A 53 8.11 3.55 10.67
N THR A 54 7.58 3.12 11.81
CA THR A 54 7.94 1.84 12.45
C THR A 54 7.62 0.63 11.58
N ASP A 55 6.59 0.72 10.74
CA ASP A 55 6.14 -0.40 9.90
C ASP A 55 7.10 -0.63 8.73
N ILE A 56 7.96 0.34 8.40
CA ILE A 56 8.94 0.25 7.31
C ILE A 56 9.98 -0.83 7.59
N TYR A 57 10.51 -0.86 8.82
CA TYR A 57 11.71 -1.62 9.16
C TYR A 57 11.51 -3.13 9.02
N GLY A 58 10.33 -3.64 9.39
CA GLY A 58 9.97 -5.05 9.27
C GLY A 58 9.36 -5.45 7.93
N SER A 59 9.22 -4.53 6.97
CA SER A 59 8.49 -4.78 5.71
C SER A 59 9.27 -4.34 4.47
N VAL A 60 8.97 -3.16 3.92
CA VAL A 60 9.58 -2.62 2.70
C VAL A 60 11.08 -2.41 2.84
N TRP A 61 11.59 -2.15 4.05
CA TRP A 61 13.04 -2.11 4.29
C TRP A 61 13.72 -3.45 4.00
N GLU A 62 13.15 -4.56 4.45
CA GLU A 62 13.65 -5.91 4.18
C GLU A 62 13.66 -6.22 2.67
N THR A 63 12.67 -5.71 1.95
CA THR A 63 12.62 -5.83 0.48
C THR A 63 13.68 -4.96 -0.18
N LEU A 64 13.84 -3.71 0.26
CA LEU A 64 14.83 -2.79 -0.28
C LEU A 64 16.27 -3.27 -0.05
N LYS A 65 16.55 -3.89 1.11
CA LYS A 65 17.87 -4.50 1.40
C LYS A 65 18.29 -5.51 0.32
N LYS A 66 17.36 -6.35 -0.14
CA LYS A 66 17.62 -7.32 -1.23
C LYS A 66 17.95 -6.64 -2.56
N VAL A 67 17.35 -5.48 -2.82
CA VAL A 67 17.60 -4.71 -4.05
C VAL A 67 18.97 -4.04 -4.03
N ILE A 68 19.42 -3.57 -2.87
CA ILE A 68 20.68 -2.82 -2.71
C ILE A 68 21.86 -3.69 -2.28
N GLU A 69 21.65 -5.00 -2.10
CA GLU A 69 22.66 -5.92 -1.59
C GLU A 69 23.93 -5.92 -2.46
N GLY A 70 25.10 -5.80 -1.82
CA GLY A 70 26.40 -5.75 -2.50
C GLY A 70 26.71 -4.44 -3.24
N LEU A 71 25.81 -3.46 -3.23
CA LEU A 71 26.02 -2.17 -3.90
C LEU A 71 26.73 -1.17 -2.96
N PRO A 72 27.52 -0.21 -3.50
CA PRO A 72 28.26 0.78 -2.71
C PRO A 72 27.33 1.91 -2.20
N ILE A 73 26.25 1.56 -1.51
CA ILE A 73 25.26 2.50 -0.97
C ILE A 73 25.50 2.64 0.53
N ARG A 74 25.75 3.87 0.99
CA ARG A 74 25.95 4.16 2.41
C ARG A 74 24.62 4.33 3.11
N ILE A 75 24.37 3.53 4.14
CA ILE A 75 23.18 3.62 4.99
C ILE A 75 23.49 4.51 6.20
N TYR A 76 22.64 5.51 6.47
CA TYR A 76 22.69 6.35 7.65
C TYR A 76 21.50 6.04 8.56
N GLY A 77 21.72 5.92 9.88
CA GLY A 77 20.69 5.57 10.88
C GLY A 77 20.79 4.15 11.46
N GLY A 78 21.75 3.34 11.00
CA GLY A 78 21.98 1.99 11.53
C GLY A 78 20.79 1.05 11.28
N GLU A 79 20.32 0.35 12.32
CA GLU A 79 19.18 -0.57 12.25
C GLU A 79 17.85 0.12 11.88
N LYS A 80 17.74 1.42 12.17
CA LYS A 80 16.59 2.27 11.82
C LYS A 80 17.06 3.30 10.79
N PRO A 81 17.23 2.91 9.52
CA PRO A 81 17.81 3.79 8.52
C PRO A 81 16.93 5.02 8.32
N GLU A 82 17.58 6.18 8.26
CA GLU A 82 16.93 7.46 7.94
C GLU A 82 17.15 7.83 6.47
N ARG A 83 18.28 7.41 5.89
CA ARG A 83 18.57 7.63 4.46
C ARG A 83 19.61 6.68 3.90
N LEU A 84 19.50 6.42 2.60
CA LEU A 84 20.48 5.71 1.77
C LEU A 84 21.15 6.71 0.86
N MET A 85 22.47 6.75 0.86
CA MET A 85 23.30 7.69 0.12
C MET A 85 24.04 6.97 -1.00
N TYR A 86 23.78 7.36 -2.24
CA TYR A 86 24.35 6.77 -3.44
C TYR A 86 25.66 7.50 -3.83
N PRO A 87 26.62 6.82 -4.50
CA PRO A 87 27.88 7.45 -4.92
C PRO A 87 27.73 8.66 -5.85
N ASN A 88 26.64 8.73 -6.61
CA ASN A 88 26.32 9.83 -7.53
C ASN A 88 25.64 11.03 -6.84
N GLY A 89 25.61 11.07 -5.50
CA GLY A 89 24.98 12.11 -4.70
C GLY A 89 23.49 11.92 -4.45
N SER A 90 22.85 10.94 -5.08
CA SER A 90 21.43 10.66 -4.86
C SER A 90 21.16 10.16 -3.45
N THR A 91 19.98 10.47 -2.92
CA THR A 91 19.56 10.07 -1.58
C THR A 91 18.14 9.55 -1.59
N ILE A 92 17.92 8.38 -0.97
CA ILE A 92 16.59 7.87 -0.61
C ILE A 92 16.39 8.12 0.88
N TYR A 93 15.49 9.02 1.24
CA TYR A 93 15.09 9.29 2.62
C TYR A 93 14.01 8.32 3.08
N ILE A 94 14.01 7.95 4.36
CA ILE A 94 13.05 7.01 4.95
C ILE A 94 12.29 7.72 6.07
N GLY A 95 10.96 7.68 6.03
CA GLY A 95 10.11 8.26 7.07
C GLY A 95 8.67 7.80 7.02
N GLY A 96 7.89 8.19 8.02
CA GLY A 96 6.46 7.90 8.07
C GLY A 96 5.61 9.16 8.06
N MET A 97 4.34 9.02 7.68
CA MET A 97 3.38 10.12 7.73
C MET A 97 3.08 10.57 9.16
N ASP A 98 3.29 9.71 10.16
CA ASP A 98 3.25 10.06 11.59
C ASP A 98 4.23 11.19 11.97
N LYS A 99 5.33 11.36 11.22
CA LYS A 99 6.29 12.48 11.35
C LYS A 99 6.74 13.01 9.99
N ALA A 100 5.76 13.32 9.14
CA ALA A 100 5.95 13.76 7.76
C ALA A 100 7.01 14.88 7.58
N SER A 101 7.05 15.86 8.49
CA SER A 101 7.98 17.00 8.41
C SER A 101 9.47 16.62 8.43
N LYS A 102 9.85 15.46 9.00
CA LYS A 102 11.24 15.00 9.03
C LYS A 102 11.79 14.64 7.65
N VAL A 103 10.92 14.12 6.78
CA VAL A 103 11.31 13.61 5.46
C VAL A 103 10.81 14.50 4.32
N LEU A 104 9.86 15.40 4.60
CA LEU A 104 9.17 16.18 3.58
C LEU A 104 9.35 17.69 3.77
N SER A 105 10.42 18.09 4.48
CA SER A 105 10.84 19.49 4.62
C SER A 105 11.45 20.10 3.36
N SER A 106 11.64 19.29 2.30
CA SER A 106 12.18 19.71 1.01
C SER A 106 11.49 18.98 -0.14
N GLU A 107 11.54 19.58 -1.33
CA GLU A 107 11.04 19.00 -2.57
C GLU A 107 11.74 17.67 -2.90
N ARG A 108 10.99 16.76 -3.51
CA ARG A 108 11.41 15.42 -3.89
C ARG A 108 11.22 15.22 -5.39
N ASP A 109 12.12 14.47 -5.98
CA ASP A 109 11.97 14.00 -7.35
C ASP A 109 10.94 12.87 -7.40
N ILE A 110 11.04 11.90 -6.48
CA ILE A 110 10.06 10.82 -6.34
C ILE A 110 9.70 10.63 -4.87
N ILE A 111 8.43 10.38 -4.60
CA ILE A 111 7.97 9.85 -3.32
C ILE A 111 7.31 8.50 -3.58
N TYR A 112 7.76 7.47 -2.88
CA TYR A 112 7.13 6.16 -2.85
C TYR A 112 6.42 5.96 -1.51
N PHE A 113 5.09 5.91 -1.54
CA PHE A 113 4.26 5.55 -0.40
C PHE A 113 3.91 4.05 -0.48
N ASN A 114 4.49 3.24 0.39
CA ASN A 114 4.19 1.81 0.50
C ASN A 114 2.91 1.59 1.34
N GLN A 115 2.07 0.64 0.91
CA GLN A 115 0.76 0.34 1.48
C GLN A 115 -0.15 1.59 1.58
N VAL A 116 -0.41 2.20 0.41
CA VAL A 116 -1.18 3.45 0.31
C VAL A 116 -2.62 3.30 0.83
N GLU A 117 -3.18 2.10 0.82
CA GLU A 117 -4.50 1.80 1.40
C GLU A 117 -4.58 2.06 2.91
N GLU A 118 -3.43 2.07 3.62
CA GLU A 118 -3.37 2.44 5.04
C GLU A 118 -3.37 3.98 5.24
N GLY A 119 -3.19 4.74 4.15
CA GLY A 119 -3.15 6.19 4.12
C GLY A 119 -4.50 6.83 3.78
N SER A 120 -4.63 8.11 4.13
CA SER A 120 -5.79 8.92 3.75
C SER A 120 -5.53 9.72 2.47
N LEU A 121 -6.60 10.19 1.82
CA LEU A 121 -6.49 11.14 0.71
C LEU A 121 -5.68 12.39 1.10
N LYS A 122 -5.87 12.90 2.33
CA LYS A 122 -5.13 14.05 2.86
C LYS A 122 -3.62 13.77 2.91
N ASP A 123 -3.21 12.55 3.29
CA ASP A 123 -1.81 12.16 3.27
C ASP A 123 -1.26 12.22 1.83
N TRP A 124 -2.00 11.65 0.88
CA TRP A 124 -1.63 11.62 -0.54
C TRP A 124 -1.53 13.02 -1.16
N GLU A 125 -2.53 13.88 -0.92
CA GLU A 125 -2.53 15.27 -1.38
C GLU A 125 -1.38 16.07 -0.78
N TYR A 126 -1.08 15.86 0.51
CA TYR A 126 0.08 16.48 1.15
C TYR A 126 1.39 16.06 0.46
N LEU A 127 1.58 14.76 0.17
CA LEU A 127 2.75 14.27 -0.55
C LEU A 127 2.84 14.82 -1.97
N THR A 128 1.70 14.97 -2.65
CA THR A 128 1.63 15.53 -4.01
C THR A 128 2.23 16.94 -4.05
N THR A 129 2.04 17.75 -2.99
CA THR A 129 2.66 19.09 -2.88
C THR A 129 4.20 19.08 -2.77
N ARG A 130 4.83 17.90 -2.63
CA ARG A 130 6.29 17.74 -2.47
C ARG A 130 6.97 17.18 -3.71
N VAL A 131 6.21 16.85 -4.75
CA VAL A 131 6.71 16.32 -6.03
C VAL A 131 6.28 17.23 -7.21
N THR A 132 6.33 18.54 -6.99
CA THR A 132 5.87 19.56 -7.95
C THR A 132 6.85 19.85 -9.09
N GLY A 133 8.03 19.23 -9.08
CA GLY A 133 9.13 19.54 -10.00
C GLY A 133 10.01 20.71 -9.57
N ARG A 134 9.66 21.47 -8.53
CA ARG A 134 10.48 22.58 -8.04
C ARG A 134 11.85 22.10 -7.57
N GLY A 135 12.89 22.51 -8.29
CA GLY A 135 14.28 22.10 -8.00
C GLY A 135 14.55 20.62 -8.28
N SER A 136 13.69 19.94 -9.05
CA SER A 136 13.93 18.56 -9.47
C SER A 136 15.16 18.48 -10.37
N VAL A 137 15.91 17.38 -10.22
CA VAL A 137 17.06 17.03 -11.07
C VAL A 137 16.69 15.94 -12.08
N MET A 138 15.53 15.33 -11.91
CA MET A 138 15.00 14.30 -12.79
C MET A 138 14.12 14.94 -13.89
N PRO A 139 13.98 14.28 -15.06
CA PRO A 139 13.15 14.81 -16.16
C PRO A 139 11.64 14.79 -15.86
N TYR A 140 11.23 14.14 -14.77
CA TYR A 140 9.86 14.05 -14.29
C TYR A 140 9.87 13.80 -12.78
N THR A 141 8.79 14.19 -12.12
CA THR A 141 8.54 13.91 -10.71
C THR A 141 7.33 13.02 -10.54
N GLN A 142 7.31 12.19 -9.50
CA GLN A 142 6.19 11.26 -9.28
C GLN A 142 5.88 11.05 -7.80
N LEU A 143 4.60 10.99 -7.48
CA LEU A 143 4.10 10.30 -6.31
C LEU A 143 3.65 8.90 -6.72
N ILE A 144 4.42 7.90 -6.28
CA ILE A 144 4.16 6.50 -6.57
C ILE A 144 3.74 5.74 -5.32
N GLY A 145 3.04 4.62 -5.51
CA GLY A 145 2.70 3.74 -4.40
C GLY A 145 2.39 2.31 -4.79
N ASP A 146 2.31 1.45 -3.78
CA ASP A 146 1.69 0.15 -3.91
C ASP A 146 0.51 0.02 -2.94
N CYS A 147 -0.48 -0.79 -3.30
CA CYS A 147 -1.54 -1.15 -2.38
C CYS A 147 -2.13 -2.51 -2.67
N ASN A 148 -2.80 -3.08 -1.67
CA ASN A 148 -3.80 -4.09 -1.90
C ASN A 148 -5.18 -3.42 -2.05
N PRO A 149 -6.12 -4.06 -2.76
CA PRO A 149 -7.50 -3.60 -2.79
C PRO A 149 -8.08 -3.42 -1.38
N ASP A 150 -8.99 -2.45 -1.24
CA ASP A 150 -9.80 -2.22 -0.04
C ASP A 150 -11.29 -2.10 -0.44
N HIS A 151 -12.11 -1.46 0.38
CA HIS A 151 -13.52 -1.25 0.11
C HIS A 151 -13.74 -0.43 -1.20
N PRO A 152 -14.87 -0.64 -1.90
CA PRO A 152 -15.08 -0.07 -3.25
C PRO A 152 -15.15 1.46 -3.28
N GLN A 153 -15.50 2.10 -2.16
CA GLN A 153 -15.54 3.57 -2.01
C GLN A 153 -14.21 4.18 -1.57
N HIS A 154 -13.12 3.41 -1.53
CA HIS A 154 -11.82 3.91 -1.09
C HIS A 154 -11.33 5.05 -1.99
N TRP A 155 -10.68 6.05 -1.41
CA TRP A 155 -10.30 7.29 -2.11
C TRP A 155 -9.41 7.04 -3.34
N ILE A 156 -8.59 5.99 -3.31
CA ILE A 156 -7.74 5.55 -4.43
C ILE A 156 -8.60 5.28 -5.67
N LYS A 157 -9.71 4.53 -5.53
CA LYS A 157 -10.61 4.21 -6.65
C LYS A 157 -11.32 5.46 -7.16
N THR A 158 -11.77 6.33 -6.25
CA THR A 158 -12.41 7.59 -6.63
C THR A 158 -11.47 8.51 -7.39
N ARG A 159 -10.22 8.63 -6.94
CA ARG A 159 -9.18 9.45 -7.59
C ARG A 159 -8.75 8.89 -8.93
N ALA A 160 -8.62 7.57 -9.04
CA ALA A 160 -8.34 6.90 -10.30
C ALA A 160 -9.48 7.06 -11.31
N LYS A 161 -10.74 6.92 -10.86
CA LYS A 161 -11.93 7.15 -11.70
C LYS A 161 -12.03 8.59 -12.19
N ALA A 162 -11.56 9.55 -11.40
CA ALA A 162 -11.48 10.97 -11.79
C ALA A 162 -10.34 11.28 -12.78
N GLY A 163 -9.47 10.30 -13.09
CA GLY A 163 -8.35 10.48 -14.02
C GLY A 163 -7.13 11.19 -13.42
N HIS A 164 -7.11 11.43 -12.11
CA HIS A 164 -5.96 12.08 -11.43
C HIS A 164 -4.86 11.10 -11.03
N LEU A 165 -5.18 9.81 -10.95
CA LEU A 165 -4.27 8.75 -10.52
C LEU A 165 -4.31 7.61 -11.52
N ARG A 166 -3.14 7.21 -12.04
CA ARG A 166 -3.03 5.96 -12.80
C ARG A 166 -2.95 4.78 -11.83
N LEU A 167 -3.96 3.92 -11.90
CA LEU A 167 -4.06 2.71 -11.07
C LEU A 167 -3.77 1.48 -11.92
N ILE A 168 -2.65 0.81 -11.67
CA ILE A 168 -2.12 -0.29 -12.50
C ILE A 168 -2.37 -1.62 -11.79
N PRO A 169 -3.23 -2.51 -12.32
CA PRO A 169 -3.54 -3.80 -11.71
C PRO A 169 -2.42 -4.82 -11.89
N THR A 170 -2.26 -5.70 -10.90
CA THR A 170 -1.37 -6.86 -10.93
C THR A 170 -2.13 -8.11 -10.52
N THR A 171 -1.63 -9.27 -10.97
CA THR A 171 -2.17 -10.59 -10.61
C THR A 171 -1.04 -11.52 -10.16
N HIS A 172 -1.38 -12.66 -9.55
CA HIS A 172 -0.37 -13.65 -9.16
C HIS A 172 0.45 -14.17 -10.34
N TYR A 173 -0.09 -14.18 -11.56
CA TYR A 173 0.62 -14.57 -12.78
C TYR A 173 1.74 -13.60 -13.15
N ASP A 174 1.74 -12.38 -12.62
CA ASP A 174 2.83 -11.43 -12.80
C ASP A 174 4.06 -11.78 -11.95
N ASN A 175 3.89 -12.67 -10.97
CA ASN A 175 4.97 -13.09 -10.09
C ASN A 175 5.64 -14.38 -10.61
N PRO A 176 6.86 -14.29 -11.19
CA PRO A 176 7.59 -15.42 -11.74
C PRO A 176 8.00 -16.46 -10.69
N THR A 177 7.96 -16.11 -9.39
CA THR A 177 8.22 -17.08 -8.32
C THR A 177 7.00 -17.94 -8.04
N LEU A 178 5.79 -17.51 -8.42
CA LEU A 178 4.55 -18.27 -8.23
C LEU A 178 4.10 -18.99 -9.52
N PHE A 179 4.25 -18.33 -10.66
CA PHE A 179 3.91 -18.88 -11.98
C PHE A 179 5.07 -18.69 -12.94
N ASP A 180 5.46 -19.73 -13.68
CA ASP A 180 6.49 -19.61 -14.69
C ASP A 180 6.01 -18.84 -15.94
N ARG A 181 6.88 -18.71 -16.95
CA ARG A 181 6.57 -17.95 -18.17
C ARG A 181 5.50 -18.60 -19.05
N ASP A 182 5.30 -19.90 -18.91
CA ASP A 182 4.30 -20.65 -19.64
C ASP A 182 2.96 -20.68 -18.88
N GLY A 183 2.91 -20.06 -17.70
CA GLY A 183 1.74 -19.96 -16.85
C GLY A 183 1.56 -21.14 -15.90
N ASN A 184 2.55 -22.03 -15.77
CA ASN A 184 2.47 -23.15 -14.83
C ASN A 184 2.77 -22.68 -13.41
N ILE A 185 2.03 -23.21 -12.45
CA ILE A 185 2.26 -22.93 -11.03
C ILE A 185 3.56 -23.60 -10.56
N THR A 186 4.40 -22.85 -9.87
CA THR A 186 5.64 -23.36 -9.27
C THR A 186 5.37 -24.01 -7.90
N ASP A 187 6.37 -24.71 -7.34
CA ASP A 187 6.28 -25.23 -5.97
C ASP A 187 6.02 -24.13 -4.93
N GLN A 188 6.61 -22.95 -5.14
CA GLN A 188 6.35 -21.80 -4.28
C GLN A 188 4.94 -21.26 -4.50
N GLY A 189 4.48 -21.20 -5.75
CA GLY A 189 3.10 -20.89 -6.12
C GLY A 189 2.09 -21.78 -5.40
N ILE A 190 2.30 -23.10 -5.39
CA ILE A 190 1.43 -24.07 -4.71
C ILE A 190 1.34 -23.73 -3.22
N ARG A 191 2.48 -23.51 -2.54
CA ARG A 191 2.52 -23.17 -1.10
C ARG A 191 1.80 -21.85 -0.80
N THR A 192 2.09 -20.81 -1.57
CA THR A 192 1.48 -19.49 -1.40
C THR A 192 -0.04 -19.54 -1.63
N MET A 193 -0.49 -20.17 -2.71
CA MET A 193 -1.91 -20.29 -3.02
C MET A 193 -2.64 -21.13 -1.97
N ALA A 194 -2.02 -22.16 -1.39
CA ALA A 194 -2.60 -22.92 -0.30
C ALA A 194 -2.88 -22.07 0.94
N VAL A 195 -2.03 -21.08 1.25
CA VAL A 195 -2.25 -20.12 2.35
C VAL A 195 -3.37 -19.14 1.98
N LEU A 196 -3.29 -18.51 0.81
CA LEU A 196 -4.27 -17.51 0.37
C LEU A 196 -5.68 -18.10 0.20
N ASN A 197 -5.78 -19.38 -0.19
CA ASN A 197 -7.06 -20.09 -0.30
C ASN A 197 -7.78 -20.30 1.04
N ARG A 198 -7.05 -20.27 2.17
CA ARG A 198 -7.61 -20.43 3.52
C ARG A 198 -8.12 -19.12 4.12
N LEU A 199 -7.87 -17.98 3.48
CA LEU A 199 -8.45 -16.70 3.92
C LEU A 199 -9.97 -16.74 3.78
N SER A 200 -10.67 -15.99 4.63
CA SER A 200 -12.12 -15.82 4.61
C SER A 200 -12.51 -14.35 4.39
N GLY A 201 -13.78 -14.14 4.02
CA GLY A 201 -14.43 -12.82 3.95
C GLY A 201 -13.65 -11.77 3.15
N SER A 202 -13.63 -10.55 3.69
CA SER A 202 -12.95 -9.40 3.07
C SER A 202 -11.46 -9.63 2.83
N ARG A 203 -10.78 -10.39 3.69
CA ARG A 203 -9.34 -10.67 3.56
C ARG A 203 -9.05 -11.51 2.33
N ARG A 204 -9.86 -12.55 2.06
CA ARG A 204 -9.71 -13.36 0.84
C ARG A 204 -9.97 -12.51 -0.40
N LEU A 205 -11.07 -11.76 -0.40
CA LEU A 205 -11.47 -10.92 -1.53
C LEU A 205 -10.35 -9.96 -1.95
N ARG A 206 -9.70 -9.34 -0.96
CA ARG A 206 -8.62 -8.37 -1.17
C ARG A 206 -7.28 -9.03 -1.48
N LEU A 207 -6.82 -9.93 -0.60
CA LEU A 207 -5.44 -10.43 -0.60
C LEU A 207 -5.23 -11.63 -1.52
N LYS A 208 -6.30 -12.33 -1.92
CA LYS A 208 -6.23 -13.41 -2.90
C LYS A 208 -6.88 -12.99 -4.22
N ASP A 209 -8.13 -12.56 -4.17
CA ASP A 209 -8.91 -12.39 -5.40
C ASP A 209 -8.64 -11.02 -6.07
N GLY A 210 -7.99 -10.08 -5.37
CA GLY A 210 -7.59 -8.80 -5.94
C GLY A 210 -8.78 -7.86 -6.17
N ILE A 211 -9.87 -8.02 -5.43
CA ILE A 211 -11.13 -7.31 -5.67
C ILE A 211 -11.31 -6.17 -4.66
N TRP A 212 -11.62 -4.97 -5.19
CA TRP A 212 -12.09 -3.83 -4.42
C TRP A 212 -13.56 -4.02 -4.05
N GLY A 213 -13.83 -4.72 -2.95
CA GLY A 213 -15.18 -5.09 -2.58
C GLY A 213 -15.37 -5.21 -1.07
N ALA A 214 -16.64 -5.18 -0.66
CA ALA A 214 -17.06 -5.65 0.66
C ALA A 214 -17.51 -7.11 0.51
N PRO A 215 -17.28 -7.99 1.51
CA PRO A 215 -17.86 -9.32 1.48
C PRO A 215 -19.39 -9.20 1.40
N GLU A 216 -20.02 -9.97 0.51
CA GLU A 216 -21.48 -10.11 0.51
C GLU A 216 -21.88 -10.82 1.81
N GLY A 217 -22.70 -10.15 2.63
CA GLY A 217 -23.19 -10.70 3.89
C GLY A 217 -22.18 -10.68 5.04
N ALA A 218 -22.36 -9.72 5.96
CA ALA A 218 -21.85 -9.66 7.32
C ALA A 218 -20.33 -9.47 7.54
N ILE A 219 -20.02 -8.37 8.24
CA ILE A 219 -18.79 -8.17 9.04
C ILE A 219 -18.72 -9.20 10.20
N TYR A 220 -19.82 -9.94 10.44
CA TYR A 220 -19.97 -10.92 11.49
C TYR A 220 -20.33 -12.29 10.90
N ASP A 221 -19.31 -13.03 10.48
CA ASP A 221 -19.38 -14.40 9.95
C ASP A 221 -20.08 -15.38 10.92
N VAL A 222 -20.13 -15.01 12.21
CA VAL A 222 -20.73 -15.77 13.31
C VAL A 222 -22.18 -15.38 13.60
N TYR A 223 -22.69 -14.31 12.98
CA TYR A 223 -24.08 -13.89 13.16
C TYR A 223 -25.01 -14.90 12.50
N ASP A 224 -26.04 -15.27 13.24
CA ASP A 224 -26.99 -16.33 12.93
C ASP A 224 -28.33 -15.88 13.51
N ASP A 225 -29.29 -15.58 12.63
CA ASP A 225 -30.61 -15.06 13.00
C ASP A 225 -31.30 -15.97 14.03
N ASP A 226 -31.16 -17.29 13.89
CA ASP A 226 -31.81 -18.26 14.77
C ASP A 226 -31.19 -18.29 16.19
N LYS A 227 -29.95 -17.80 16.34
CA LYS A 227 -29.22 -17.79 17.62
C LYS A 227 -29.13 -16.42 18.27
N HIS A 228 -29.08 -15.36 17.47
CA HIS A 228 -28.72 -14.01 17.92
C HIS A 228 -29.89 -13.02 17.85
N LYS A 229 -31.03 -13.42 17.28
CA LYS A 229 -32.26 -12.64 17.29
C LYS A 229 -33.19 -13.19 18.37
N VAL A 230 -33.61 -12.32 19.27
CA VAL A 230 -34.64 -12.63 20.26
C VAL A 230 -35.93 -11.91 19.89
N GLU A 231 -37.07 -12.45 20.33
CA GLU A 231 -38.33 -11.70 20.26
C GLU A 231 -38.22 -10.43 21.09
N ALA A 232 -38.85 -9.35 20.59
CA ALA A 232 -38.86 -8.09 21.30
C ALA A 232 -39.61 -8.24 22.64
N PHE A 233 -38.99 -7.75 23.72
CA PHE A 233 -39.58 -7.75 25.06
C PHE A 233 -39.34 -6.42 25.77
N GLU A 234 -40.12 -6.15 26.80
CA GLU A 234 -39.95 -4.95 27.61
C GLU A 234 -38.68 -5.07 28.47
N ILE A 235 -37.70 -4.19 28.21
CA ILE A 235 -36.40 -4.22 28.90
C ILE A 235 -36.57 -3.73 30.36
N PRO A 236 -36.23 -4.55 31.38
CA PRO A 236 -36.39 -4.16 32.78
C PRO A 236 -35.70 -2.84 33.13
N LEU A 237 -36.36 -2.00 33.93
CA LEU A 237 -35.83 -0.70 34.37
C LEU A 237 -34.51 -0.80 35.15
N SER A 238 -34.27 -1.92 35.82
CA SER A 238 -33.09 -2.18 36.65
C SER A 238 -31.83 -2.59 35.88
N TRP A 239 -31.92 -2.85 34.57
CA TRP A 239 -30.75 -3.26 33.78
C TRP A 239 -29.86 -2.07 33.41
N PRO A 240 -28.52 -2.22 33.41
CA PRO A 240 -27.61 -1.19 32.91
C PRO A 240 -27.87 -0.89 31.44
N ARG A 241 -27.82 0.40 31.06
CA ARG A 241 -28.10 0.86 29.70
C ARG A 241 -26.94 1.59 29.05
N ALA A 242 -26.69 1.30 27.77
CA ALA A 242 -25.73 2.02 26.94
C ALA A 242 -26.33 2.42 25.59
N ALA A 243 -25.93 3.58 25.05
CA ALA A 243 -26.36 4.04 23.74
C ALA A 243 -25.17 4.13 22.77
N GLY A 244 -25.30 3.49 21.62
CA GLY A 244 -24.41 3.70 20.48
C GLY A 244 -25.03 4.73 19.54
N VAL A 245 -24.33 5.82 19.27
CA VAL A 245 -24.79 6.87 18.35
C VAL A 245 -23.90 6.89 17.13
N ASP A 246 -24.46 6.62 15.96
CA ASP A 246 -23.82 6.93 14.69
C ASP A 246 -24.10 8.42 14.36
N PRO A 247 -23.06 9.26 14.19
CA PRO A 247 -23.22 10.69 13.94
C PRO A 247 -23.94 11.03 12.61
N LEU A 248 -24.26 10.05 11.76
CA LEU A 248 -25.06 10.23 10.55
C LEU A 248 -26.56 9.90 10.71
N GLY A 249 -27.03 9.69 11.95
CA GLY A 249 -28.47 9.73 12.28
C GLY A 249 -29.17 8.39 12.43
N VAL A 250 -28.42 7.28 12.59
CA VAL A 250 -29.02 6.00 12.99
C VAL A 250 -28.89 5.85 14.51
N TYR A 251 -30.01 6.02 15.21
CA TYR A 251 -30.14 5.66 16.61
C TYR A 251 -30.35 4.16 16.71
N THR A 252 -29.26 3.40 16.85
CA THR A 252 -29.34 1.99 17.24
C THR A 252 -29.39 1.92 18.75
N ALA A 253 -30.59 1.73 19.31
CA ALA A 253 -30.75 1.47 20.72
C ALA A 253 -30.03 0.16 21.09
N VAL A 254 -29.33 0.17 22.23
CA VAL A 254 -28.84 -1.05 22.88
C VAL A 254 -29.33 -1.04 24.33
N VAL A 255 -29.52 -2.25 24.86
CA VAL A 255 -29.94 -2.54 26.23
C VAL A 255 -29.07 -1.84 27.25
#